data_AF-A0AAD5DAB2-F1
#
_entry.id   AF-A0AAD5DAB2-F1
#
_cell.length_a   1.000
_cell.length_b   1.000
_cell.length_c   1.000
_cell.angle_alpha   90.00
_cell.angle_beta   90.00
_cell.angle_gamma   90.00
#
_symmetry.space_group_name_H-M   'P 1'
#
loop_
_entity.id
_entity.type
_entity.pdbx_description
1 polymer ?
#
loop_
_entity_poly.entity_id
_entity_poly.type
_entity_poly.pdbx_seq_one_letter_code
_entity_poly.pdbx_strand_id
1 'polypeptide(L)'
;MNDSTGDNRLPERNAGEEVCRLVEQTKELQESASMLISRNSQEDASLRQRALALDSNIKMLRSFIDSSVKKGSLDPKNAEKLTEELSRARYTMSEGDAATYLPCKSHGSFLRMFLGPINVRANRKDVQLKVKEEYYSFRDRTAYMFLFFPLLLLVLRSQIWGGCFPALPVQLYQAWLLFLYTALGLRENILRVNGSDIRPW
;
A
#
# COMPACT_ATOMS: atom_id res chain seq x y z
N MET A 1 30.80 45.75 -46.38
CA MET A 1 30.01 46.11 -45.18
C MET A 1 29.30 44.85 -44.72
N ASN A 2 29.79 44.30 -43.61
CA ASN A 2 29.17 43.38 -42.66
C ASN A 2 28.68 42.00 -43.12
N ASP A 3 29.64 41.09 -43.10
CA ASP A 3 29.52 39.72 -42.58
C ASP A 3 29.02 39.75 -41.12
N SER A 4 27.83 39.21 -40.82
CA SER A 4 27.28 39.12 -39.45
C SER A 4 26.16 38.06 -39.32
N THR A 5 26.27 36.91 -39.99
CA THR A 5 25.30 35.79 -39.86
C THR A 5 25.97 34.49 -39.40
N GLY A 6 27.16 34.58 -38.81
CA GLY A 6 28.00 33.44 -38.42
C GLY A 6 27.87 32.95 -36.98
N ASP A 7 27.45 33.80 -36.03
CA ASP A 7 27.78 33.56 -34.62
C ASP A 7 26.66 32.91 -33.77
N ASN A 8 25.39 33.05 -34.14
CA ASN A 8 24.27 32.50 -33.35
C ASN A 8 24.05 30.98 -33.48
N ARG A 9 24.71 30.28 -34.40
CA ARG A 9 24.53 28.82 -34.60
C ARG A 9 25.41 27.94 -33.72
N LEU A 10 26.46 28.50 -33.13
CA LEU A 10 27.37 27.80 -32.22
C LEU A 10 26.76 27.56 -30.82
N PRO A 11 26.12 28.55 -30.15
CA PRO A 11 25.53 28.33 -28.84
C PRO A 11 24.32 27.40 -28.86
N GLU A 12 23.49 27.42 -29.92
CA GLU A 12 22.34 26.51 -30.05
C GLU A 12 22.77 25.05 -30.28
N ARG A 13 23.82 24.81 -31.06
CA ARG A 13 24.39 23.46 -31.25
C ARG A 13 25.01 22.92 -29.98
N ASN A 14 25.76 23.75 -29.25
CA ASN A 14 26.35 23.38 -27.97
C ASN A 14 25.27 23.10 -26.92
N ALA A 15 24.22 23.93 -26.85
CA ALA A 15 23.07 23.70 -25.98
C ALA A 15 22.33 22.39 -26.35
N GLY A 16 22.17 22.09 -27.64
CA GLY A 16 21.57 20.84 -28.11
C GLY A 16 22.38 19.61 -27.75
N GLU A 17 23.72 19.67 -27.89
CA GLU A 17 24.63 18.59 -27.51
C GLU A 17 24.63 18.36 -25.98
N GLU A 18 24.65 19.44 -25.18
CA GLU A 18 24.52 19.38 -23.72
C GLU A 18 23.17 18.80 -23.27
N VAL A 19 22.07 19.19 -23.91
CA VAL A 19 20.74 18.60 -23.65
C VAL A 19 20.71 17.12 -24.01
N CYS A 20 21.26 16.72 -25.17
CA CYS A 20 21.37 15.31 -25.55
C CYS A 20 22.20 14.52 -24.53
N ARG A 21 23.32 15.07 -24.06
CA ARG A 21 24.16 14.45 -23.03
C ARG A 21 23.41 14.28 -21.71
N LEU A 22 22.69 15.31 -21.25
CA LEU A 22 21.89 15.25 -20.03
C LEU A 22 20.75 14.23 -20.14
N VAL A 23 20.10 14.14 -21.30
CA VAL A 23 19.05 13.15 -21.56
C VAL A 23 19.63 11.73 -21.47
N GLU A 24 20.80 11.49 -22.06
CA GLU A 24 21.43 10.18 -22.02
C GLU A 24 21.88 9.79 -20.60
N GLN A 25 22.49 10.72 -19.85
CA GLN A 25 22.82 10.51 -18.44
C GLN A 25 21.58 10.20 -17.59
N THR A 26 20.46 10.87 -17.87
CA THR A 26 19.19 10.62 -17.17
C THR A 26 18.65 9.22 -17.50
N LYS A 27 18.77 8.77 -18.76
CA LYS A 27 18.39 7.41 -19.15
C LYS A 27 19.28 6.35 -18.51
N GLU A 28 20.60 6.53 -18.53
CA GLU A 28 21.56 5.62 -17.90
C GLU A 28 21.29 5.50 -16.39
N LEU A 29 20.98 6.63 -15.73
CA LEU A 29 20.59 6.64 -14.33
C LEU A 29 19.27 5.91 -14.10
N GLN A 30 18.27 6.15 -14.94
CA GLN A 30 16.96 5.49 -14.86
C GLN A 30 17.07 3.97 -15.09
N GLU A 31 17.92 3.53 -16.00
CA GLU A 31 18.19 2.12 -16.26
C GLU A 31 18.92 1.48 -15.08
N SER A 32 19.95 2.14 -14.55
CA SER A 32 20.67 1.72 -13.34
C SER A 32 19.75 1.59 -12.13
N ALA A 33 18.86 2.56 -11.92
CA ALA A 33 17.84 2.52 -10.89
C ALA A 33 16.84 1.37 -11.11
N SER A 34 16.43 1.13 -12.37
CA SER A 34 15.52 0.04 -12.71
C SER A 34 16.14 -1.34 -12.46
N MET A 35 17.42 -1.51 -12.80
CA MET A 35 18.18 -2.72 -12.50
C MET A 35 18.30 -2.95 -10.99
N LEU A 36 18.63 -1.91 -10.22
CA LEU A 36 18.72 -1.98 -8.76
C LEU A 36 17.38 -2.39 -8.13
N ILE A 37 16.28 -1.77 -8.57
CA ILE A 37 14.93 -2.09 -8.09
C ILE A 37 14.54 -3.53 -8.44
N SER A 38 14.87 -3.99 -9.65
CA SER A 38 14.61 -5.37 -10.07
C SER A 38 15.36 -6.37 -9.19
N ARG A 39 16.66 -6.14 -8.97
CA ARG A 39 17.49 -6.98 -8.10
C ARG A 39 16.96 -6.99 -6.67
N ASN A 40 16.67 -5.81 -6.10
CA ASN A 40 16.13 -5.72 -4.74
C ASN A 40 14.77 -6.42 -4.63
N SER A 41 13.91 -6.32 -5.64
CA SER A 41 12.62 -7.03 -5.67
C SER A 41 12.79 -8.55 -5.65
N GLN A 42 13.78 -9.07 -6.38
CA GLN A 42 14.10 -10.50 -6.39
C GLN A 42 14.66 -10.95 -5.03
N GLU A 43 15.60 -10.20 -4.46
CA GLU A 43 16.18 -10.49 -3.14
C GLU A 43 15.09 -10.43 -2.04
N ASP A 44 14.22 -9.43 -2.07
CA ASP A 44 13.05 -9.29 -1.20
C ASP A 44 12.12 -10.50 -1.31
N ALA A 45 11.83 -10.97 -2.53
CA ALA A 45 10.96 -12.13 -2.75
C ALA A 45 11.59 -13.40 -2.16
N SER A 46 12.90 -13.57 -2.30
CA SER A 46 13.64 -14.70 -1.72
C SER A 46 13.62 -14.69 -0.18
N LEU A 47 13.76 -13.50 0.42
CA LEU A 47 13.68 -13.30 1.86
C LEU A 47 12.25 -13.57 2.36
N ARG A 48 11.24 -13.11 1.62
CA ARG A 48 9.83 -13.37 1.90
C ARG A 48 9.50 -14.86 1.92
N GLN A 49 9.97 -15.59 0.91
CA GLN A 49 9.74 -17.04 0.83
C GLN A 49 10.40 -17.77 2.01
N ARG A 50 11.63 -17.39 2.38
CA ARG A 50 12.33 -17.95 3.55
C ARG A 50 11.61 -17.64 4.85
N ALA A 51 11.15 -16.41 5.04
CA ALA A 51 10.41 -16.00 6.24
C ALA A 51 9.07 -16.77 6.37
N LEU A 52 8.34 -16.94 5.26
CA LEU A 52 7.10 -17.73 5.23
C LEU A 52 7.35 -19.21 5.54
N ALA A 53 8.38 -19.81 4.93
CA ALA A 53 8.75 -21.20 5.18
C ALA A 53 9.11 -21.42 6.67
N LEU A 54 9.84 -20.48 7.25
CA LEU A 54 10.24 -20.54 8.66
C LEU A 54 9.03 -20.37 9.60
N ASP A 55 8.09 -19.46 9.30
CA ASP A 55 6.84 -19.31 10.06
C ASP A 55 5.96 -20.58 9.98
N SER A 56 5.87 -21.21 8.79
CA SER A 56 5.15 -22.50 8.67
C SER A 56 5.82 -23.62 9.44
N ASN A 57 7.15 -23.69 9.43
CA ASN A 57 7.91 -24.69 10.19
C ASN A 57 7.70 -24.51 11.69
N ILE A 58 7.75 -23.27 12.19
CA ILE A 58 7.43 -22.93 13.58
C ILE A 58 6.01 -23.39 13.95
N LYS A 59 5.01 -23.15 13.09
CA LYS A 59 3.64 -23.62 13.36
C LYS A 59 3.54 -25.14 13.40
N MET A 60 4.21 -25.82 12.48
CA MET A 60 4.22 -27.29 12.41
C MET A 60 4.93 -27.92 13.61
N LEU A 61 6.07 -27.37 14.02
CA LEU A 61 6.79 -27.80 15.23
C LEU A 61 5.93 -27.62 16.48
N ARG A 62 5.22 -26.48 16.58
CA ARG A 62 4.30 -26.24 17.70
C ARG A 62 3.17 -27.27 17.75
N SER A 63 2.51 -27.54 16.63
CA SER A 63 1.44 -28.55 16.58
C SER A 63 1.96 -29.96 16.84
N PHE A 64 3.18 -30.27 16.40
CA PHE A 64 3.84 -31.54 16.69
C PHE A 64 4.14 -31.70 18.18
N ILE A 65 4.68 -30.67 18.83
CA ILE A 65 4.92 -30.65 20.29
C ILE A 65 3.59 -30.85 21.04
N ASP A 66 2.56 -30.07 20.70
CA ASP A 66 1.23 -30.18 21.31
C ASP A 66 0.64 -31.60 21.15
N SER A 67 0.81 -32.21 19.98
CA SER A 67 0.34 -33.57 19.72
C SER A 67 1.12 -34.64 20.50
N SER A 68 2.43 -34.46 20.66
CA SER A 68 3.30 -35.39 21.36
C SER A 68 3.11 -35.34 22.88
N VAL A 69 2.83 -34.15 23.43
CA VAL A 69 2.39 -33.98 24.83
C VAL A 69 1.07 -34.72 25.06
N LYS A 70 0.08 -34.55 24.19
CA LYS A 70 -1.22 -35.25 24.30
C LYS A 70 -1.08 -36.77 24.23
N LYS A 71 -0.11 -37.28 23.46
CA LYS A 71 0.17 -38.71 23.33
C LYS A 71 1.01 -39.27 24.49
N GLY A 72 1.47 -38.42 25.41
CA GLY A 72 2.29 -38.80 26.56
C GLY A 72 3.71 -39.22 26.22
N SER A 73 4.19 -38.96 24.99
CA SER A 73 5.54 -39.33 24.55
C SER A 73 6.59 -38.26 24.90
N LEU A 74 6.15 -37.10 25.40
CA LEU A 74 6.98 -35.95 25.73
C LEU A 74 6.62 -35.45 27.13
N ASP A 75 7.64 -35.27 27.97
CA ASP A 75 7.47 -34.71 29.32
C ASP A 75 6.94 -33.27 29.22
N PRO A 76 5.85 -32.91 29.92
CA PRO A 76 5.23 -31.58 29.83
C PRO A 76 6.20 -30.44 30.12
N LYS A 77 7.18 -30.61 31.02
CA LYS A 77 8.18 -29.56 31.32
C LYS A 77 9.14 -29.31 30.15
N ASN A 78 9.55 -30.37 29.46
CA ASN A 78 10.40 -30.24 28.28
C ASN A 78 9.65 -29.64 27.09
N ALA A 79 8.36 -29.96 26.94
CA ALA A 79 7.51 -29.37 25.92
C ALA A 79 7.24 -27.88 26.15
N GLU A 80 7.07 -27.45 27.40
CA GLU A 80 6.92 -26.05 27.77
C GLU A 80 8.17 -25.24 27.39
N LYS A 81 9.37 -25.73 27.74
CA LYS A 81 10.64 -25.09 27.36
C LYS A 81 10.83 -24.99 25.84
N LEU A 82 10.52 -26.06 25.10
CA LEU A 82 10.60 -26.06 23.64
C LEU A 82 9.61 -25.05 23.02
N THR A 83 8.41 -24.94 23.59
CA THR A 83 7.40 -23.99 23.13
C THR A 83 7.80 -22.54 23.43
N GLU A 84 8.46 -22.31 24.57
CA GLU A 84 9.00 -21.00 24.95
C GLU A 84 10.10 -20.56 23.97
N GLU A 85 11.09 -21.42 23.67
CA GLU A 85 12.12 -21.15 22.67
C GLU A 85 11.52 -20.88 21.28
N LEU A 86 10.51 -21.65 20.89
CA LEU A 86 9.79 -21.43 19.63
C LEU A 86 9.05 -20.09 19.61
N SER A 87 8.51 -19.68 20.76
CA SER A 87 7.81 -18.40 20.91
C SER A 87 8.79 -17.22 20.86
N ARG A 88 9.97 -17.37 21.45
CA ARG A 88 11.08 -16.42 21.34
C ARG A 88 11.58 -16.27 19.90
N ALA A 89 11.80 -17.38 19.20
CA ALA A 89 12.19 -17.36 17.79
C ALA A 89 11.14 -16.65 16.92
N ARG A 90 9.85 -16.92 17.16
CA ARG A 90 8.74 -16.22 16.48
C ARG A 90 8.69 -14.74 16.83
N TYR A 91 8.96 -14.38 18.07
CA TYR A 91 9.01 -12.98 18.52
C TYR A 91 10.13 -12.23 17.80
N THR A 92 11.35 -12.79 17.75
CA THR A 92 12.48 -12.21 17.00
C THR A 92 12.16 -12.02 15.52
N MET A 93 11.42 -12.95 14.91
CA MET A 93 10.96 -12.80 13.52
C MET A 93 9.86 -11.74 13.35
N SER A 94 8.95 -11.61 14.31
CA SER A 94 7.77 -10.73 14.24
C SER A 94 8.06 -9.27 14.61
N GLU A 95 9.05 -9.02 15.47
CA GLU A 95 9.42 -7.67 15.94
C GLU A 95 10.76 -7.19 15.36
N GLY A 96 11.59 -8.10 14.83
CA GLY A 96 12.87 -7.75 14.20
C GLY A 96 12.73 -7.23 12.76
N ASP A 97 13.86 -6.93 12.12
CA ASP A 97 13.90 -6.43 10.73
C ASP A 97 13.24 -7.39 9.71
N ALA A 98 13.18 -8.68 10.06
CA ALA A 98 12.51 -9.72 9.29
C ALA A 98 10.98 -9.57 9.23
N ALA A 99 10.38 -8.81 10.16
CA ALA A 99 8.94 -8.56 10.25
C ALA A 99 8.37 -7.89 9.00
N THR A 100 9.21 -7.13 8.29
CA THR A 100 8.88 -6.46 7.03
C THR A 100 8.57 -7.44 5.89
N TYR A 101 9.12 -8.65 5.94
CA TYR A 101 8.92 -9.69 4.94
C TYR A 101 7.78 -10.64 5.31
N LEU A 102 7.40 -10.71 6.58
CA LEU A 102 6.19 -11.42 6.98
C LEU A 102 4.96 -10.66 6.46
N PRO A 103 3.86 -11.36 6.13
CA PRO A 103 2.61 -10.69 5.84
C PRO A 103 2.25 -9.84 7.07
N CYS A 104 2.30 -8.51 6.92
CA CYS A 104 1.93 -7.60 7.99
C CYS A 104 0.56 -8.03 8.50
N LYS A 105 0.51 -8.38 9.79
CA LYS A 105 -0.75 -8.62 10.49
C LYS A 105 -1.60 -7.37 10.24
N SER A 106 -2.72 -7.54 9.54
CA SER A 106 -3.47 -6.41 8.97
C SER A 106 -3.63 -5.34 10.04
N HIS A 107 -3.05 -4.15 9.82
CA HIS A 107 -3.33 -3.01 10.68
C HIS A 107 -4.86 -2.87 10.79
N GLY A 108 -5.33 -2.63 12.02
CA GLY A 108 -6.68 -2.99 12.49
C GLY A 108 -7.85 -2.63 11.57
N SER A 109 -9.01 -3.22 11.84
CA SER A 109 -10.24 -3.11 11.03
C SER A 109 -10.54 -1.68 10.52
N PHE A 110 -10.24 -0.67 11.36
CA PHE A 110 -10.32 0.75 11.00
C PHE A 110 -9.47 1.10 9.77
N LEU A 111 -8.16 0.83 9.79
CA LEU A 111 -7.27 1.13 8.67
C LEU A 111 -7.69 0.36 7.40
N ARG A 112 -8.13 -0.90 7.55
CA ARG A 112 -8.69 -1.70 6.45
C ARG A 112 -9.96 -1.09 5.86
N MET A 113 -10.77 -0.40 6.67
CA MET A 113 -12.01 0.25 6.23
C MET A 113 -11.74 1.53 5.43
N PHE A 114 -10.74 2.33 5.82
CA PHE A 114 -10.38 3.56 5.09
C PHE A 114 -9.48 3.29 3.87
N LEU A 115 -8.56 2.32 3.96
CA LEU A 115 -7.57 2.08 2.90
C LEU A 115 -7.91 0.90 2.00
N GLY A 116 -8.69 -0.08 2.48
CA GLY A 116 -8.79 -1.40 1.84
C GLY A 116 -7.69 -2.34 2.31
N PRO A 117 -7.54 -3.53 1.70
CA PRO A 117 -6.50 -4.52 2.04
C PRO A 117 -5.12 -4.09 1.50
N ILE A 118 -4.69 -2.88 1.85
CA ILE A 118 -3.46 -2.27 1.35
C ILE A 118 -2.40 -2.35 2.45
N ASN A 119 -1.30 -3.03 2.14
CA ASN A 119 -0.14 -3.11 3.01
C ASN A 119 0.58 -1.75 3.01
N VAL A 120 0.42 -0.99 4.10
CA VAL A 120 0.98 0.36 4.28
C VAL A 120 2.52 0.37 4.30
N ARG A 121 3.15 -0.81 4.42
CA ARG A 121 4.60 -1.00 4.39
C ARG A 121 4.97 -1.92 3.23
N ALA A 122 4.97 -1.39 2.02
CA ALA A 122 5.57 -2.05 0.89
C ALA A 122 6.24 -1.01 0.00
N ASN A 123 7.57 -0.99 0.07
CA ASN A 123 8.46 -0.35 -0.91
C ASN A 123 8.35 -1.06 -2.28
N ARG A 124 7.14 -1.18 -2.86
CA ARG A 124 6.88 -1.95 -4.07
C ARG A 124 5.94 -1.19 -5.01
N LYS A 125 6.44 -0.95 -6.23
CA LYS A 125 5.70 -0.42 -7.38
C LYS A 125 4.41 -1.22 -7.66
N ASP A 126 4.37 -2.50 -7.32
CA ASP A 126 3.17 -3.35 -7.47
C ASP A 126 2.05 -3.01 -6.48
N VAL A 127 2.41 -2.54 -5.28
CA VAL A 127 1.44 -2.06 -4.30
C VAL A 127 0.92 -0.69 -4.71
N GLN A 128 1.73 0.16 -5.33
CA GLN A 128 1.26 1.42 -5.93
C GLN A 128 0.25 1.18 -7.05
N LEU A 129 0.48 0.20 -7.94
CA LEU A 129 -0.45 -0.16 -9.01
C LEU A 129 -1.77 -0.70 -8.44
N LYS A 130 -1.71 -1.55 -7.40
CA LYS A 130 -2.90 -2.07 -6.74
C LYS A 130 -3.66 -1.00 -5.93
N VAL A 131 -2.94 -0.07 -5.28
CA VAL A 131 -3.52 1.12 -4.63
C VAL A 131 -4.21 2.01 -5.66
N LYS A 132 -3.62 2.16 -6.85
CA LYS A 132 -4.18 2.97 -7.94
C LYS A 132 -5.44 2.34 -8.52
N GLU A 133 -5.46 1.02 -8.71
CA GLU A 133 -6.64 0.28 -9.17
C GLU A 133 -7.77 0.29 -8.14
N GLU A 134 -7.46 0.11 -6.85
CA GLU A 134 -8.40 0.25 -5.73
C GLU A 134 -8.88 1.71 -5.58
N TYR A 135 -8.03 2.70 -5.87
CA TYR A 135 -8.40 4.11 -5.89
C TYR A 135 -9.40 4.42 -7.01
N TYR A 136 -9.18 3.93 -8.23
CA TYR A 136 -10.14 4.12 -9.33
C TYR A 136 -11.46 3.37 -9.08
N SER A 137 -11.42 2.13 -8.60
CA SER A 137 -12.61 1.35 -8.24
C SER A 137 -13.40 2.00 -7.09
N PHE A 138 -12.70 2.52 -6.07
CA PHE A 138 -13.34 3.28 -4.98
C PHE A 138 -13.94 4.59 -5.47
N ARG A 139 -13.26 5.31 -6.37
CA ARG A 139 -13.76 6.55 -6.96
C ARG A 139 -14.99 6.32 -7.83
N ASP A 140 -15.02 5.25 -8.62
CA ASP A 140 -16.20 4.89 -9.41
C ASP A 140 -17.36 4.50 -8.50
N ARG A 141 -17.13 3.66 -7.47
CA ARG A 141 -18.15 3.33 -6.47
C ARG A 141 -18.67 4.56 -5.73
N THR A 142 -17.77 5.51 -5.45
CA THR A 142 -18.11 6.81 -4.87
C THR A 142 -18.95 7.64 -5.83
N ALA A 143 -18.61 7.69 -7.12
CA ALA A 143 -19.39 8.39 -8.14
C ALA A 143 -20.80 7.80 -8.29
N TYR A 144 -20.92 6.46 -8.29
CA TYR A 144 -22.22 5.79 -8.24
C TYR A 144 -23.02 6.14 -6.98
N MET A 145 -22.36 6.22 -5.81
CA MET A 145 -23.02 6.66 -4.57
C MET A 145 -23.39 8.14 -4.60
N PHE A 146 -22.58 9.02 -5.21
CA PHE A 146 -22.93 10.42 -5.46
C PHE A 146 -24.11 10.60 -6.40
N LEU A 147 -24.39 9.62 -7.28
CA LEU A 147 -25.54 9.67 -8.18
C LEU A 147 -26.77 9.01 -7.55
N PHE A 148 -26.57 7.91 -6.83
CA PHE A 148 -27.62 7.18 -6.11
C PHE A 148 -28.16 7.96 -4.91
N PHE A 149 -27.30 8.66 -4.17
CA PHE A 149 -27.70 9.31 -2.92
C PHE A 149 -28.62 10.53 -3.11
N PRO A 150 -28.38 11.46 -4.07
CA PRO A 150 -29.35 12.49 -4.42
C PRO A 150 -30.67 11.88 -4.90
N LEU A 151 -30.61 10.80 -5.69
CA LEU A 151 -31.80 10.09 -6.15
C LEU A 151 -32.61 9.50 -4.98
N LEU A 152 -31.92 8.88 -4.03
CA LEU A 152 -32.51 8.30 -2.83
C LEU A 152 -33.10 9.38 -1.90
N LEU A 153 -32.39 10.49 -1.68
CA LEU A 153 -32.93 11.63 -0.92
C LEU A 153 -34.16 12.23 -1.61
N LEU A 154 -34.18 12.29 -2.94
CA LEU A 154 -35.30 12.81 -3.71
C LEU A 154 -36.53 11.88 -3.64
N VAL A 155 -36.31 10.55 -3.69
CA VAL A 155 -37.36 9.54 -3.54
C VAL A 155 -37.89 9.49 -2.10
N LEU A 156 -37.01 9.55 -1.08
CA LEU A 156 -37.42 9.65 0.33
C LEU A 156 -38.21 10.94 0.57
N ARG A 157 -37.77 12.06 -0.01
CA ARG A 157 -38.52 13.33 0.00
C ARG A 157 -39.89 13.19 -0.68
N SER A 158 -39.98 12.40 -1.75
CA SER A 158 -41.24 12.18 -2.46
C SER A 158 -42.20 11.25 -1.70
N GLN A 159 -41.71 10.22 -1.02
CA GLN A 159 -42.57 9.19 -0.42
C GLN A 159 -42.86 9.38 1.08
N ILE A 160 -41.96 10.01 1.85
CA ILE A 160 -42.03 10.02 3.32
C ILE A 160 -42.33 11.42 3.88
N TRP A 161 -42.27 12.47 3.06
CA TRP A 161 -42.29 13.86 3.55
C TRP A 161 -43.68 14.48 3.58
N GLY A 162 -44.46 14.10 4.59
CA GLY A 162 -45.62 14.85 5.10
C GLY A 162 -45.23 16.04 6.00
N GLY A 163 -44.17 16.78 5.66
CA GLY A 163 -43.81 18.05 6.33
C GLY A 163 -42.87 18.00 7.55
N CYS A 164 -42.46 16.84 8.05
CA CYS A 164 -41.54 16.75 9.20
C CYS A 164 -40.11 16.36 8.76
N PHE A 165 -39.13 17.14 9.21
CA PHE A 165 -37.72 17.09 8.82
C PHE A 165 -37.00 15.92 9.53
N PRO A 166 -36.57 14.85 8.83
CA PRO A 166 -35.76 13.82 9.44
C PRO A 166 -34.31 14.34 9.41
N ALA A 167 -33.79 14.68 10.58
CA ALA A 167 -32.38 14.99 10.75
C ALA A 167 -31.47 13.79 10.41
N LEU A 168 -32.01 12.56 10.47
CA LEU A 168 -31.24 11.33 10.31
C LEU A 168 -30.64 11.12 8.91
N PRO A 169 -31.35 11.26 7.77
CA PRO A 169 -30.74 11.18 6.44
C PRO A 169 -29.64 12.23 6.21
N VAL A 170 -29.83 13.44 6.75
CA VAL A 170 -28.86 14.54 6.64
C VAL A 170 -27.61 14.23 7.47
N GLN A 171 -27.77 13.74 8.69
CA GLN A 171 -26.66 13.32 9.56
C GLN A 171 -25.91 12.12 8.99
N LEU A 172 -26.62 11.15 8.41
CA LEU A 172 -26.00 10.00 7.75
C LEU A 172 -25.20 10.42 6.53
N TYR A 173 -25.69 11.39 5.76
CA TYR A 173 -24.94 11.98 4.64
C TYR A 173 -23.68 12.70 5.09
N GLN A 174 -23.77 13.51 6.16
CA GLN A 174 -22.61 14.20 6.72
C GLN A 174 -21.56 13.23 7.24
N ALA A 175 -21.98 12.16 7.94
CA ALA A 175 -21.08 11.10 8.39
C ALA A 175 -20.44 10.34 7.23
N TRP A 176 -21.21 10.10 6.16
CA TRP A 176 -20.72 9.47 4.93
C TRP A 176 -19.66 10.33 4.23
N LEU A 177 -19.92 11.63 4.06
CA LEU A 177 -18.96 12.57 3.48
C LEU A 177 -17.69 12.64 4.31
N LEU A 178 -17.80 12.72 5.64
CA LEU A 178 -16.64 12.74 6.52
C LEU A 178 -15.78 11.47 6.35
N PHE A 179 -16.43 10.30 6.29
CA PHE A 179 -15.76 9.03 6.01
C PHE A 179 -15.03 9.05 4.66
N LEU A 180 -15.71 9.55 3.62
CA LEU A 180 -15.19 9.63 2.25
C LEU A 180 -13.96 10.54 2.14
N TYR A 181 -14.07 11.77 2.64
CA TYR A 181 -12.98 12.75 2.60
C TYR A 181 -11.76 12.26 3.40
N THR A 182 -11.99 11.62 4.55
CA THR A 182 -10.92 11.03 5.35
C THR A 182 -10.23 9.89 4.60
N ALA A 183 -10.99 9.00 3.94
CA ALA A 183 -10.44 7.90 3.16
C ALA A 183 -9.63 8.39 1.94
N LEU A 184 -10.13 9.40 1.23
CA LEU A 184 -9.42 10.02 0.10
C LEU A 184 -8.12 10.67 0.55
N GLY A 185 -8.17 11.49 1.60
CA GLY A 185 -6.99 12.17 2.12
C GLY A 185 -5.93 11.19 2.64
N LEU A 186 -6.33 10.13 3.31
CA LEU A 186 -5.39 9.12 3.79
C LEU A 186 -4.70 8.38 2.64
N ARG A 187 -5.45 8.03 1.58
CA ARG A 187 -4.88 7.40 0.37
C ARG A 187 -3.95 8.34 -0.39
N GLU A 188 -4.29 9.61 -0.50
CA GLU A 188 -3.44 10.60 -1.17
C GLU A 188 -2.15 10.89 -0.40
N ASN A 189 -2.22 11.02 0.92
CA ASN A 189 -1.03 11.22 1.74
C ASN A 189 -0.04 10.06 1.60
N ILE A 190 -0.55 8.82 1.53
CA ILE A 190 0.31 7.65 1.28
C ILE A 190 0.94 7.71 -0.10
N LEU A 191 0.20 8.13 -1.13
CA LEU A 191 0.75 8.24 -2.48
C LEU A 191 1.82 9.35 -2.59
N ARG A 192 1.63 10.49 -1.92
CA ARG A 192 2.65 11.56 -1.84
C ARG A 192 3.90 11.11 -1.10
N VAL A 193 3.76 10.42 0.03
CA VAL A 193 4.91 9.87 0.79
C VAL A 193 5.67 8.81 -0.02
N ASN A 194 5.00 8.13 -0.94
CA ASN A 194 5.60 7.18 -1.87
C ASN A 194 6.23 7.84 -3.13
N GLY A 195 6.32 9.18 -3.17
CA GLY A 195 6.96 9.92 -4.27
C GLY A 195 6.11 10.07 -5.53
N SER A 196 4.81 9.73 -5.48
CA SER A 196 3.91 10.00 -6.60
C SER A 196 3.51 11.48 -6.58
N ASP A 197 3.90 12.23 -7.61
CA ASP A 197 3.42 13.58 -7.85
C ASP A 197 1.98 13.50 -8.37
N ILE A 198 1.02 13.61 -7.45
CA ILE A 198 -0.41 13.65 -7.76
C ILE A 198 -0.87 15.06 -7.45
N ARG A 199 -1.50 15.71 -8.43
CA ARG A 199 -2.12 17.03 -8.24
C ARG A 199 -3.11 16.94 -7.08
N PRO A 200 -3.06 17.89 -6.12
CA PRO A 200 -4.08 17.97 -5.10
C PRO A 200 -5.45 18.11 -5.77
N TRP A 201 -6.39 17.27 -5.35
CA TRP A 201 -7.81 17.61 -5.21
C TRP A 201 -8.04 19.05 -4.75
#